data_AF-A0A2A9G2I4-F1
#
_entry.id   AF-A0A2A9G2I4-F1
#
_cell.length_a   1.000
_cell.length_b   1.000
_cell.length_c   1.000
_cell.angle_alpha   90.00
_cell.angle_beta   90.00
_cell.angle_gamma   90.00
#
_symmetry.space_group_name_H-M   'P 1'
#
loop_
_entity.id
_entity.type
_entity.pdbx_description
1 polymer ?
#
loop_
_entity_poly.entity_id
_entity_poly.type
_entity_poly.pdbx_seq_one_letter_code
_entity_poly.pdbx_strand_id
1 'polypeptide(L)'
;MTRYTAEEAGWLALAAHELAHAVACTAAATTRAGRLTVVQVVVEPGRSFVEHSEVDPGNQDQVNTAVVVALAGQEGAARWAQRHAGYWRGSAMRMAAHGCEDDHAYVRRMSRYSDRSPAWLRHRARAVVAANWGRIDRLTHRLVADGRLPGHLFT
;
A
#
# COMPACT_ATOMS: atom_id res chain seq x y z
N MET A 1 19.76 20.33 -0.42
CA MET A 1 19.81 19.51 -1.65
C MET A 1 18.81 18.38 -1.50
N THR A 2 17.92 18.19 -2.46
CA THR A 2 17.02 17.02 -2.49
C THR A 2 17.85 15.78 -2.79
N ARG A 3 17.69 14.71 -2.00
CA ARG A 3 18.48 13.47 -2.08
C ARG A 3 18.25 12.70 -3.39
N TYR A 4 17.14 12.96 -4.07
CA TYR A 4 16.69 12.28 -5.28
C TYR A 4 16.30 13.31 -6.35
N THR A 5 16.44 12.94 -7.61
CA THR A 5 15.80 13.67 -8.72
C THR A 5 14.27 13.55 -8.63
N ALA A 6 13.54 14.38 -9.37
CA ALA A 6 12.07 14.30 -9.39
C ALA A 6 11.58 12.94 -9.93
N GLU A 7 12.25 12.40 -10.94
CA GLU A 7 11.95 11.09 -11.53
C GLU A 7 12.20 9.96 -10.52
N GLU A 8 13.39 9.92 -9.91
CA GLU A 8 13.72 8.93 -8.88
C GLU A 8 12.76 9.01 -7.70
N ALA A 9 12.40 10.23 -7.26
CA ALA A 9 11.43 10.42 -6.19
C ALA A 9 10.05 9.87 -6.56
N GLY A 10 9.63 10.01 -7.83
CA GLY A 10 8.39 9.43 -8.34
C GLY A 10 8.39 7.90 -8.27
N TRP A 11 9.46 7.27 -8.75
CA TRP A 11 9.64 5.82 -8.69
C TRP A 11 9.67 5.28 -7.26
N LEU A 12 10.38 5.95 -6.35
CA LEU A 12 10.45 5.55 -4.96
C LEU A 12 9.11 5.74 -4.24
N ALA A 13 8.37 6.80 -4.52
CA ALA A 13 7.02 6.99 -3.97
C ALA A 13 6.04 5.92 -4.48
N LEU A 14 6.12 5.57 -5.78
CA LEU A 14 5.32 4.50 -6.39
C LEU A 14 5.67 3.13 -5.80
N ALA A 15 6.96 2.81 -5.65
CA ALA A 15 7.37 1.58 -4.99
C ALA A 15 6.93 1.52 -3.52
N ALA A 16 6.96 2.64 -2.78
CA ALA A 16 6.42 2.69 -1.42
C ALA A 16 4.90 2.47 -1.37
N HIS A 17 4.16 2.90 -2.41
CA HIS A 17 2.72 2.62 -2.57
C HIS A 17 2.47 1.12 -2.73
N GLU A 18 3.13 0.47 -3.69
CA GLU A 18 2.95 -0.97 -3.93
C GLU A 18 3.38 -1.82 -2.72
N LEU A 19 4.48 -1.46 -2.06
CA LEU A 19 4.94 -2.16 -0.87
C LEU A 19 4.00 -2.00 0.33
N ALA A 20 3.29 -0.87 0.42
CA ALA A 20 2.28 -0.68 1.44
C ALA A 20 1.06 -1.59 1.21
N HIS A 21 0.63 -1.78 -0.03
CA HIS A 21 -0.37 -2.80 -0.37
C HIS A 21 0.09 -4.19 0.07
N ALA A 22 1.29 -4.60 -0.36
CA ALA A 22 1.81 -5.94 -0.09
C ALA A 22 1.94 -6.25 1.41
N VAL A 23 2.46 -5.30 2.19
CA VAL A 23 2.54 -5.45 3.65
C VAL A 23 1.14 -5.52 4.28
N ALA A 24 0.19 -4.72 3.79
CA ALA A 24 -1.17 -4.71 4.31
C ALA A 24 -1.91 -6.03 4.07
N CYS A 25 -1.59 -6.79 3.00
CA CYS A 25 -2.20 -8.09 2.73
C CYS A 25 -2.14 -9.03 3.94
N THR A 26 -1.03 -9.01 4.69
CA THR A 26 -0.88 -9.82 5.90
C THR A 26 -1.13 -9.03 7.19
N ALA A 27 -0.65 -7.79 7.28
CA ALA A 27 -0.64 -7.03 8.53
C ALA A 27 -1.98 -6.36 8.86
N ALA A 28 -2.88 -6.17 7.88
CA ALA A 28 -4.17 -5.54 8.14
C ALA A 28 -5.18 -6.49 8.79
N ALA A 29 -5.12 -7.78 8.46
CA ALA A 29 -6.01 -8.81 8.99
C ALA A 29 -6.02 -8.85 10.52
N THR A 30 -7.18 -9.15 11.10
CA THR A 30 -7.34 -9.32 12.55
C THR A 30 -7.19 -10.77 12.99
N THR A 31 -7.36 -11.70 12.05
CA THR A 31 -7.20 -13.14 12.22
C THR A 31 -6.21 -13.70 11.21
N ARG A 32 -5.79 -14.97 11.41
CA ARG A 32 -4.96 -15.66 10.42
C ARG A 32 -5.70 -15.93 9.10
N ALA A 33 -7.00 -16.23 9.18
CA ALA A 33 -7.84 -16.52 8.02
C ALA A 33 -8.16 -15.27 7.18
N GLY A 34 -8.07 -14.08 7.78
CA GLY A 34 -8.25 -12.80 7.07
C GLY A 34 -7.05 -12.35 6.24
N ARG A 35 -5.90 -13.03 6.35
CA ARG A 35 -4.68 -12.66 5.63
C ARG A 35 -4.82 -12.98 4.14
N LEU A 36 -4.35 -12.07 3.32
CA LEU A 36 -4.16 -12.27 1.88
C LEU A 36 -2.69 -12.63 1.63
N THR A 37 -2.47 -13.60 0.74
CA THR A 37 -1.13 -14.05 0.36
C THR A 37 -0.61 -13.20 -0.78
N VAL A 38 0.52 -12.53 -0.61
CA VAL A 38 1.19 -11.82 -1.71
C VAL A 38 1.86 -12.83 -2.64
N VAL A 39 1.62 -12.70 -3.95
CA VAL A 39 2.29 -13.48 -5.00
C VAL A 39 3.52 -12.73 -5.48
N GLN A 40 3.36 -11.45 -5.79
CA GLN A 40 4.43 -10.59 -6.28
C GLN A 40 4.09 -9.10 -6.13
N VAL A 41 5.13 -8.28 -6.18
CA VAL A 41 5.05 -6.82 -6.27
C VAL A 41 5.88 -6.38 -7.47
N VAL A 42 5.34 -5.55 -8.35
CA VAL A 42 6.00 -5.09 -9.57
C VAL A 42 5.90 -3.57 -9.69
N VAL A 43 7.01 -2.94 -10.09
CA VAL A 43 7.11 -1.52 -10.46
C VAL A 43 8.05 -1.41 -11.66
N GLU A 44 7.48 -1.14 -12.82
CA GLU A 44 8.16 -1.05 -14.11
C GLU A 44 7.56 0.11 -14.93
N PRO A 45 8.24 0.61 -15.98
CA PRO A 45 7.69 1.61 -16.90
C PRO A 45 6.30 1.22 -17.42
N GLY A 46 5.30 2.04 -17.10
CA GLY A 46 3.90 1.84 -17.51
C GLY A 46 3.13 0.77 -16.74
N ARG A 47 3.71 0.15 -15.70
CA ARG A 47 3.05 -0.91 -14.93
C ARG A 47 3.51 -0.96 -13.48
N SER A 48 2.60 -0.81 -12.54
CA SER A 48 2.83 -1.15 -11.13
C SER A 48 1.62 -1.87 -10.55
N PHE A 49 1.86 -2.89 -9.74
CA PHE A 49 0.79 -3.63 -9.06
C PHE A 49 1.34 -4.55 -7.96
N VAL A 50 0.45 -4.88 -7.02
CA VAL A 50 0.55 -6.06 -6.15
C VAL A 50 -0.41 -7.13 -6.64
N GLU A 51 0.12 -8.33 -6.84
CA GLU A 51 -0.72 -9.52 -7.00
C GLU A 51 -0.80 -10.24 -5.66
N HIS A 52 -2.03 -10.52 -5.23
CA HIS A 52 -2.32 -11.28 -4.03
C HIS A 52 -3.43 -12.29 -4.27
N SER A 53 -3.61 -13.24 -3.35
CA SER A 53 -4.69 -14.22 -3.39
C SER A 53 -6.06 -13.56 -3.54
N GLU A 54 -6.99 -14.27 -4.18
CA GLU A 54 -8.38 -13.82 -4.27
C GLU A 54 -8.99 -13.60 -2.87
N VAL A 55 -9.92 -12.65 -2.81
CA VAL A 55 -10.65 -12.30 -1.59
C VAL A 55 -11.90 -13.16 -1.54
N ASP A 56 -12.05 -13.96 -0.49
CA ASP A 56 -13.29 -14.68 -0.19
C ASP A 56 -14.35 -13.72 0.36
N PRO A 57 -15.45 -13.44 -0.38
CA PRO A 57 -16.51 -12.54 0.08
C PRO A 57 -17.27 -13.06 1.31
N GLY A 58 -17.22 -14.38 1.57
CA GLY A 58 -17.79 -15.00 2.78
C GLY A 58 -16.97 -14.72 4.03
N ASN A 59 -15.71 -14.29 3.88
CA ASN A 59 -14.81 -13.99 4.98
C ASN A 59 -14.68 -12.47 5.18
N GLN A 60 -15.42 -11.94 6.15
CA GLN A 60 -15.44 -10.50 6.46
C GLN A 60 -14.06 -9.92 6.80
N ASP A 61 -13.18 -10.70 7.46
CA ASP A 61 -11.83 -10.22 7.77
C ASP A 61 -10.97 -10.08 6.50
N GLN A 62 -11.17 -10.93 5.48
CA GLN A 62 -10.52 -10.74 4.18
C GLN A 62 -11.08 -9.54 3.42
N VAL A 63 -12.41 -9.34 3.43
CA VAL A 63 -13.03 -8.16 2.81
C VAL A 63 -12.48 -6.87 3.42
N ASN A 64 -12.45 -6.80 4.76
CA ASN A 64 -11.87 -5.66 5.48
C ASN A 64 -10.38 -5.48 5.16
N THR A 65 -9.62 -6.57 5.13
CA THR A 65 -8.20 -6.58 4.77
C THR A 65 -7.99 -6.02 3.37
N ALA A 66 -8.78 -6.44 2.38
CA ALA A 66 -8.69 -5.94 1.01
C ALA A 66 -8.98 -4.44 0.89
N VAL A 67 -9.96 -3.92 1.64
CA VAL A 67 -10.22 -2.47 1.67
C VAL A 67 -9.07 -1.71 2.35
N VAL A 68 -8.51 -2.27 3.42
CA VAL A 68 -7.33 -1.67 4.07
C VAL A 68 -6.10 -1.71 3.16
N VAL A 69 -5.92 -2.79 2.39
CA VAL A 69 -4.85 -2.91 1.38
C VAL A 69 -4.96 -1.75 0.40
N ALA A 70 -6.11 -1.55 -0.26
CA ALA A 70 -6.30 -0.45 -1.21
C ALA A 70 -6.06 0.94 -0.58
N LEU A 71 -6.39 1.14 0.69
CA LEU A 71 -6.10 2.39 1.40
C LEU A 71 -4.61 2.56 1.77
N ALA A 72 -3.87 1.46 1.92
CA ALA A 72 -2.48 1.48 2.36
C ALA A 72 -1.55 2.08 1.30
N GLY A 73 -1.82 1.91 0.00
CA GLY A 73 -1.02 2.46 -1.09
C GLY A 73 -0.83 3.98 -0.97
N GLN A 74 -1.94 4.71 -0.81
CA GLN A 74 -1.90 6.17 -0.60
C GLN A 74 -1.12 6.56 0.66
N GLU A 75 -1.32 5.85 1.78
CA GLU A 75 -0.59 6.13 3.03
C GLU A 75 0.91 5.80 2.89
N GLY A 76 1.28 4.79 2.10
CA GLY A 76 2.66 4.42 1.78
C GLY A 76 3.40 5.52 1.02
N ALA A 77 2.85 5.94 -0.14
CA ALA A 77 3.41 7.04 -0.93
C ALA A 77 3.48 8.35 -0.14
N ALA A 78 2.41 8.68 0.59
CA ALA A 78 2.40 9.88 1.41
C ALA A 78 3.49 9.83 2.49
N ARG A 79 3.63 8.70 3.19
CA ARG A 79 4.66 8.56 4.23
C ARG A 79 6.07 8.66 3.66
N TRP A 80 6.32 8.12 2.45
CA TRP A 80 7.59 8.29 1.75
C TRP A 80 7.89 9.78 1.50
N ALA A 81 6.93 10.52 0.94
CA ALA A 81 7.11 11.94 0.65
C ALA A 81 7.33 12.79 1.90
N GLN A 82 6.69 12.44 3.02
CA GLN A 82 6.95 13.09 4.31
C GLN A 82 8.38 12.86 4.80
N ARG A 83 8.89 11.65 4.64
CA ARG A 83 10.20 11.23 5.18
C ARG A 83 11.37 11.70 4.32
N HIS A 84 11.19 11.73 3.01
CA HIS A 84 12.30 11.89 2.06
C HIS A 84 12.20 13.13 1.19
N ALA A 85 11.01 13.72 1.05
CA ALA A 85 10.77 14.88 0.18
C ALA A 85 10.30 16.13 0.95
N GLY A 86 10.28 16.09 2.29
CA GLY A 86 9.98 17.26 3.13
C GLY A 86 8.51 17.70 3.12
N TYR A 87 7.59 16.85 2.65
CA TYR A 87 6.17 17.20 2.60
C TYR A 87 5.54 17.15 3.99
N TRP A 88 4.70 18.14 4.30
CA TRP A 88 3.74 18.02 5.39
C TRP A 88 2.67 16.98 5.06
N ARG A 89 2.07 16.35 6.09
CA ARG A 89 1.11 15.24 5.89
C ARG A 89 0.02 15.55 4.88
N GLY A 90 -0.63 16.71 5.01
CA GLY A 90 -1.73 17.09 4.11
C GLY A 90 -1.29 17.21 2.65
N SER A 91 -0.12 17.79 2.40
CA SER A 91 0.44 17.92 1.05
C SER A 91 0.87 16.56 0.49
N ALA A 92 1.48 15.70 1.32
CA ALA A 92 1.87 14.36 0.92
C ALA A 92 0.65 13.49 0.52
N MET A 93 -0.45 13.57 1.28
CA MET A 93 -1.68 12.85 0.96
C MET A 93 -2.32 13.33 -0.34
N ARG A 94 -2.31 14.65 -0.61
CA ARG A 94 -2.80 15.22 -1.87
C ARG A 94 -1.94 14.78 -3.05
N MET A 95 -0.63 14.79 -2.92
CA MET A 95 0.28 14.29 -3.94
C MET A 95 -0.03 12.81 -4.23
N ALA A 96 -0.05 11.97 -3.19
CA ALA A 96 -0.29 10.53 -3.34
C ALA A 96 -1.67 10.21 -3.96
N ALA A 97 -2.68 11.04 -3.73
CA ALA A 97 -4.03 10.81 -4.24
C ALA A 97 -4.11 10.72 -5.78
N HIS A 98 -3.21 11.40 -6.51
CA HIS A 98 -3.24 11.42 -7.98
C HIS A 98 -2.94 10.04 -8.60
N GLY A 99 -2.23 9.16 -7.88
CA GLY A 99 -1.92 7.80 -8.35
C GLY A 99 -2.83 6.72 -7.77
N CYS A 100 -3.90 7.07 -7.06
CA CYS A 100 -4.73 6.11 -6.31
C CYS A 100 -6.18 6.01 -6.84
N GLU A 101 -6.44 6.38 -8.09
CA GLU A 101 -7.81 6.42 -8.64
C GLU A 101 -8.48 5.03 -8.62
N ASP A 102 -7.73 4.00 -9.05
CA ASP A 102 -8.18 2.62 -9.07
C ASP A 102 -8.39 2.06 -7.66
N ASP A 103 -7.49 2.36 -6.72
CA ASP A 103 -7.65 2.04 -5.30
C ASP A 103 -8.91 2.66 -4.73
N HIS A 104 -9.16 3.94 -5.02
CA HIS A 104 -10.34 4.63 -4.52
C HIS A 104 -11.62 4.05 -5.13
N ALA A 105 -11.58 3.65 -6.40
CA ALA A 105 -12.68 2.92 -7.04
C ALA A 105 -12.92 1.56 -6.38
N TYR A 106 -11.84 0.82 -6.09
CA TYR A 106 -11.90 -0.44 -5.36
C TYR A 106 -12.50 -0.26 -3.95
N VAL A 107 -12.02 0.73 -3.20
CA VAL A 107 -12.54 1.08 -1.86
C VAL A 107 -14.02 1.41 -1.93
N ARG A 108 -14.47 2.25 -2.87
CA ARG A 108 -15.89 2.58 -3.04
C ARG A 108 -16.73 1.33 -3.32
N ARG A 109 -16.22 0.42 -4.16
CA ARG A 109 -16.91 -0.83 -4.51
C ARG A 109 -16.98 -1.80 -3.33
N MET A 110 -15.88 -1.99 -2.60
CA MET A 110 -15.75 -3.03 -1.59
C MET A 110 -16.20 -2.60 -0.19
N SER A 111 -16.19 -1.30 0.12
CA SER A 111 -16.62 -0.81 1.45
C SER A 111 -18.08 -1.14 1.77
N ARG A 112 -18.94 -1.37 0.76
CA ARG A 112 -20.33 -1.80 0.97
C ARG A 112 -20.47 -3.23 1.51
N TYR A 113 -19.42 -4.04 1.38
CA TYR A 113 -19.37 -5.41 1.88
C TYR A 113 -18.57 -5.53 3.19
N SER A 114 -17.94 -4.44 3.63
CA SER A 114 -17.17 -4.39 4.87
C SER A 114 -18.11 -4.20 6.06
N ASP A 115 -17.86 -4.94 7.14
CA ASP A 115 -18.52 -4.76 8.43
C ASP A 115 -17.88 -3.65 9.29
N ARG A 116 -16.88 -2.94 8.78
CA ARG A 116 -16.14 -1.87 9.48
C ARG A 116 -16.50 -0.49 8.96
N SER A 117 -16.45 0.48 9.87
CA SER A 117 -16.64 1.88 9.49
C SER A 117 -15.49 2.38 8.60
N PRO A 118 -15.75 3.33 7.68
CA PRO A 118 -14.70 3.95 6.87
C PRO A 118 -13.57 4.58 7.71
N ALA A 119 -13.90 5.11 8.89
CA ALA A 119 -12.93 5.67 9.82
C ALA A 119 -11.98 4.59 10.37
N TRP A 120 -12.51 3.42 10.73
CA TRP A 120 -11.72 2.29 11.19
C TRP A 120 -10.76 1.80 10.09
N LEU A 121 -11.26 1.65 8.86
CA LEU A 121 -10.47 1.17 7.71
C LEU A 121 -9.29 2.10 7.40
N ARG A 122 -9.54 3.41 7.34
CA ARG A 122 -8.49 4.43 7.14
C ARG A 122 -7.49 4.46 8.29
N HIS A 123 -7.99 4.37 9.53
CA HIS A 123 -7.12 4.29 10.70
C HIS A 123 -6.20 3.06 10.63
N ARG A 124 -6.77 1.89 10.28
CA ARG A 124 -6.05 0.62 10.18
C ARG A 124 -4.97 0.67 9.10
N ALA A 125 -5.27 1.19 7.91
CA ALA A 125 -4.29 1.38 6.84
C ALA A 125 -3.09 2.22 7.30
N ARG A 126 -3.36 3.39 7.88
CA ARG A 126 -2.32 4.28 8.42
C ARG A 126 -1.50 3.59 9.52
N ALA A 127 -2.15 2.85 10.42
CA ALA A 127 -1.47 2.14 11.51
C ALA A 127 -0.54 1.04 10.98
N VAL A 128 -1.02 0.25 10.01
CA VAL A 128 -0.23 -0.81 9.35
C VAL A 128 1.01 -0.24 8.68
N VAL A 129 0.84 0.81 7.86
CA VAL A 129 1.96 1.47 7.17
C VAL A 129 2.95 2.06 8.17
N ALA A 130 2.45 2.69 9.23
CA ALA A 130 3.32 3.27 10.26
C ALA A 130 4.14 2.20 11.00
N ALA A 131 3.51 1.10 11.40
CA ALA A 131 4.16 0.00 12.12
C ALA A 131 5.20 -0.74 11.28
N ASN A 132 5.01 -0.80 9.96
CA ASN A 132 5.88 -1.55 9.05
C ASN A 132 6.81 -0.65 8.22
N TRP A 133 6.88 0.64 8.52
CA TRP A 133 7.60 1.62 7.69
C TRP A 133 9.05 1.22 7.43
N GLY A 134 9.77 0.73 8.44
CA GLY A 134 11.17 0.31 8.25
C GLY A 134 11.33 -0.84 7.25
N ARG A 135 10.34 -1.73 7.11
CA ARG A 135 10.34 -2.80 6.10
C ARG A 135 10.02 -2.23 4.71
N ILE A 136 8.98 -1.40 4.63
CA ILE A 136 8.56 -0.73 3.38
C ILE A 136 9.74 0.06 2.81
N ASP A 137 10.31 0.97 3.59
CA ASP A 137 11.39 1.88 3.16
C ASP A 137 12.64 1.12 2.64
N ARG A 138 13.02 0.04 3.31
CA ARG A 138 14.14 -0.82 2.84
C ARG A 138 13.83 -1.51 1.52
N LEU A 139 12.61 -2.03 1.37
CA LEU A 139 12.21 -2.74 0.15
C LEU A 139 11.95 -1.79 -1.01
N THR A 140 11.61 -0.52 -0.76
CA THR A 140 11.35 0.49 -1.80
C THR A 140 12.52 0.63 -2.77
N HIS A 141 13.73 0.79 -2.24
CA HIS A 141 14.93 0.90 -3.08
C HIS A 141 15.20 -0.38 -3.87
N ARG A 142 14.99 -1.54 -3.24
CA ARG A 142 15.18 -2.82 -3.90
C ARG A 142 14.16 -3.04 -5.02
N LEU A 143 12.89 -2.68 -4.80
CA LEU A 143 11.85 -2.80 -5.80
C LEU A 143 12.10 -1.90 -7.02
N VAL A 144 12.58 -0.67 -6.80
CA VAL A 144 12.96 0.23 -7.91
C VAL A 144 14.15 -0.33 -8.71
N ALA A 145 15.12 -0.96 -8.03
CA ALA A 145 16.29 -1.52 -8.68
C ALA A 145 15.99 -2.83 -9.44
N ASP A 146 15.23 -3.73 -8.81
CA ASP A 146 14.96 -5.08 -9.33
C ASP A 146 13.71 -5.12 -10.24
N GLY A 147 12.87 -4.09 -10.21
CA GLY A 147 11.57 -4.00 -10.89
C GLY A 147 10.49 -4.90 -10.28
N ARG A 148 10.87 -5.99 -9.61
CA ARG A 148 9.97 -7.00 -9.06
C ARG A 148 10.47 -7.58 -7.75
N LEU A 149 9.55 -7.85 -6.84
CA LEU A 149 9.81 -8.59 -5.60
C LEU A 149 8.87 -9.80 -5.46
N PRO A 150 9.40 -10.99 -5.09
CA PRO A 150 8.59 -12.18 -4.90
C PRO A 150 7.80 -12.16 -3.58
N GLY A 151 6.65 -12.82 -3.57
CA GLY A 151 5.70 -12.85 -2.45
C GLY A 151 6.23 -13.41 -1.13
N HIS A 152 7.21 -14.32 -1.16
CA HIS A 152 7.82 -14.88 0.07
C HIS A 152 8.52 -13.80 0.93
N LEU A 153 8.79 -12.62 0.37
CA LEU A 153 9.30 -11.48 1.12
C LEU A 153 8.22 -10.79 1.98
N PHE A 154 6.97 -11.27 1.99
CA PHE A 154 5.82 -10.67 2.70
C PHE A 154 5.04 -11.64 3.60
N THR A 155 5.44 -12.92 3.65
CA THR A 155 4.86 -13.95 4.53
C THR A 155 5.35 -13.85 5.96
#